data_AF-A0A0S7Y7T5-F1
#
_entry.id   AF-A0A0S7Y7T5-F1
#
_cell.length_a   1.000
_cell.length_b   1.000
_cell.length_c   1.000
_cell.angle_alpha   90.00
_cell.angle_beta   90.00
_cell.angle_gamma   90.00
#
_symmetry.space_group_name_H-M   'P 1'
#
loop_
_entity.id
_entity.type
_entity.pdbx_description
1 polymer ?
#
loop_
_entity_poly.entity_id
_entity_poly.type
_entity_poly.pdbx_seq_one_letter_code
_entity_poly.pdbx_strand_id
1 'polypeptide(L)'
;MKALQTRSAYLWVAAVAFAGLALAPSAAYGFASWSAQNTSNFTDIINHPDDYPSWDLTTITYRFTPAFDAAYPNPLLKDQVRLAFSQWNAANITPNGAVYDYRRNGWQPFGDMRSIVTHELGHVLGLHHPDQADNVNRNWRPDGMGGYVAQAATGDELMNSTIGQGNYNHVLSHDELDAFDYYYGHTITFVETTGPTANVEIGTFTAGALTWAHGGWSGYYRTGDPFDGIVSTSGLVELNTSSGTDIGMRTLGINWDYQNVGGLPARSFRIRTTGTNNPTPIFHYDNNGPYHFNNFGTLPVDMDHKDDLWHIWSTPAGGDIPAAEIIHVGLEQDVWDWSVVSADVIHPGGATTAAPLLGFHEWSNTIVEGTPAAGGAGSCDAEPPPIVIARGLRIAASDMPTRVSDLALACVDDMGIGLDDLNRQMLAELRRKEMVEDIKDFGEQLLAPGRDFIIVLEGTEDDLPPDVQKNGNFMLLDRPQYLDQELFVFARSRGQEGEAVIGTYALLGTGVIIPEPATLALLCLGVAGLAARRRRRT
;
A
#
# COMPACT_ATOMS: atom_id res chain seq x y z
N MET A 1 36.21 -27.27 -58.84
CA MET A 1 36.06 -25.82 -59.12
C MET A 1 34.76 -25.37 -58.48
N LYS A 2 34.86 -24.74 -57.31
CA LYS A 2 34.49 -23.33 -57.04
C LYS A 2 32.99 -23.07 -57.27
N ALA A 3 32.15 -23.06 -56.23
CA ALA A 3 32.01 -22.10 -55.12
C ALA A 3 31.09 -20.91 -55.49
N LEU A 4 29.96 -20.79 -54.77
CA LEU A 4 29.39 -19.58 -54.15
C LEU A 4 28.04 -19.99 -53.54
N GLN A 5 27.98 -20.39 -52.26
CA GLN A 5 27.74 -19.52 -51.10
C GLN A 5 26.53 -18.61 -51.23
N THR A 6 25.47 -18.94 -50.48
CA THR A 6 24.66 -17.97 -49.72
C THR A 6 24.14 -18.67 -48.47
N ARG A 7 24.86 -18.47 -47.36
CA ARG A 7 24.41 -18.65 -45.98
C ARG A 7 23.93 -17.29 -45.46
N SER A 8 23.14 -17.35 -44.38
CA SER A 8 22.88 -16.31 -43.35
C SER A 8 21.71 -15.38 -43.68
N ALA A 9 20.80 -14.99 -42.79
CA ALA A 9 20.49 -15.24 -41.37
C ALA A 9 19.10 -14.59 -41.16
N TYR A 10 18.08 -15.19 -40.55
CA TYR A 10 17.80 -15.24 -39.10
C TYR A 10 18.49 -14.14 -38.26
N LEU A 11 18.14 -12.86 -38.44
CA LEU A 11 18.41 -11.81 -37.44
C LEU A 11 17.50 -10.59 -37.73
N TRP A 12 16.56 -10.31 -36.81
CA TRP A 12 15.83 -9.06 -36.54
C TRP A 12 14.96 -8.48 -37.68
N VAL A 13 13.69 -8.14 -37.46
CA VAL A 13 13.21 -7.12 -36.53
C VAL A 13 11.90 -7.56 -35.88
N ALA A 14 11.91 -7.59 -34.55
CA ALA A 14 10.72 -7.47 -33.73
C ALA A 14 10.05 -6.13 -34.06
N ALA A 15 8.99 -6.19 -34.85
CA ALA A 15 8.08 -5.07 -35.07
C ALA A 15 6.67 -5.64 -35.02
N VAL A 16 5.79 -4.91 -34.32
CA VAL A 16 4.38 -5.22 -34.05
C VAL A 16 4.13 -5.99 -32.74
N ALA A 17 4.38 -5.31 -31.62
CA ALA A 17 3.41 -5.14 -30.51
C ALA A 17 3.78 -3.98 -29.55
N PHE A 18 4.57 -2.99 -29.99
CA PHE A 18 4.78 -1.72 -29.28
C PHE A 18 3.90 -0.64 -29.91
N ALA A 19 2.58 -0.80 -29.80
CA ALA A 19 1.62 0.23 -30.13
C ALA A 19 0.65 0.34 -28.96
N GLY A 20 0.99 1.18 -27.99
CA GLY A 20 0.22 1.39 -26.77
C GLY A 20 0.79 2.39 -25.77
N LEU A 21 2.08 2.74 -25.83
CA LEU A 21 2.62 3.88 -25.08
C LEU A 21 2.89 5.03 -26.07
N ALA A 22 1.81 5.66 -26.52
CA ALA A 22 1.91 7.09 -26.78
C ALA A 22 2.34 7.68 -25.44
N LEU A 23 3.54 8.29 -25.40
CA LEU A 23 3.96 9.17 -24.32
C LEU A 23 2.78 10.09 -24.03
N ALA A 24 2.12 9.87 -22.87
CA ALA A 24 1.11 10.79 -22.40
C ALA A 24 1.79 12.18 -22.36
N PRO A 25 1.11 13.23 -22.84
CA PRO A 25 1.62 14.59 -22.65
C PRO A 25 1.89 14.77 -21.15
N SER A 26 3.01 15.43 -20.81
CA SER A 26 3.41 15.80 -19.44
C SER A 26 2.20 15.90 -18.53
N ALA A 27 2.05 14.98 -17.57
CA ALA A 27 0.89 14.96 -16.69
C ALA A 27 0.66 16.38 -16.12
N ALA A 28 -0.60 16.78 -16.02
CA ALA A 28 -0.93 17.93 -15.19
C ALA A 28 -0.52 17.54 -13.78
N TYR A 29 0.37 18.29 -13.15
CA TYR A 29 0.78 18.10 -11.77
C TYR A 29 1.40 19.38 -11.25
N GLY A 30 1.28 19.63 -9.96
CA GLY A 30 1.98 20.71 -9.31
C GLY A 30 1.85 20.62 -7.80
N PHE A 31 2.76 21.31 -7.13
CA PHE A 31 2.72 21.50 -5.69
C PHE A 31 2.32 22.93 -5.34
N ALA A 32 1.74 23.08 -4.15
CA ALA A 32 1.44 24.37 -3.58
C ALA A 32 2.24 24.59 -2.29
N SER A 33 2.61 25.85 -2.07
CA SER A 33 3.28 26.29 -0.85
C SER A 33 2.38 27.24 -0.08
N TRP A 34 2.42 27.19 1.25
CA TRP A 34 1.69 28.13 2.09
C TRP A 34 2.33 29.52 2.06
N SER A 35 1.51 30.58 2.07
CA SER A 35 1.94 31.98 2.20
C SER A 35 1.23 32.69 3.36
N ALA A 36 1.98 33.50 4.12
CA ALA A 36 1.43 34.29 5.23
C ALA A 36 0.68 35.55 4.78
N GLN A 37 0.89 35.99 3.54
CA GLN A 37 0.58 37.36 3.11
C GLN A 37 -0.20 37.42 1.81
N ASN A 38 -0.05 36.42 0.94
CA ASN A 38 -0.87 36.41 -0.26
C ASN A 38 -2.34 36.31 0.17
N THR A 39 -3.19 37.16 -0.40
CA THR A 39 -4.64 37.15 -0.14
C THR A 39 -5.29 35.79 -0.45
N SER A 40 -4.62 34.95 -1.23
CA SER A 40 -5.04 33.58 -1.49
C SER A 40 -4.48 32.54 -0.51
N ASN A 41 -3.59 32.90 0.42
CA ASN A 41 -2.82 32.02 1.32
C ASN A 41 -1.84 31.05 0.62
N PHE A 42 -1.54 31.27 -0.67
CA PHE A 42 -0.63 30.45 -1.47
C PHE A 42 0.52 31.26 -2.03
N THR A 43 1.72 30.71 -2.03
CA THR A 43 2.93 31.37 -2.52
C THR A 43 2.88 31.62 -4.02
N ASP A 44 3.24 32.84 -4.41
CA ASP A 44 3.53 33.18 -5.81
C ASP A 44 5.03 32.99 -6.06
N ILE A 45 5.43 31.76 -6.44
CA ILE A 45 6.85 31.39 -6.61
C ILE A 45 7.58 32.30 -7.61
N ILE A 46 6.87 32.90 -8.56
CA ILE A 46 7.49 33.78 -9.57
C ILE A 46 7.87 35.13 -8.97
N ASN A 47 7.00 35.70 -8.14
CA ASN A 47 7.21 37.06 -7.60
C ASN A 47 7.84 37.05 -6.21
N HIS A 48 7.61 35.99 -5.43
CA HIS A 48 8.03 35.82 -4.05
C HIS A 48 8.57 34.40 -3.84
N PRO A 49 9.73 34.08 -4.43
CA PRO A 49 10.30 32.73 -4.45
C PRO A 49 10.77 32.22 -3.08
N ASP A 50 10.71 33.03 -2.03
CA ASP A 50 11.10 32.63 -0.68
C ASP A 50 9.92 32.66 0.30
N ASP A 51 8.70 33.05 -0.14
CA ASP A 51 7.51 33.21 0.70
C ASP A 51 6.88 31.86 1.05
N TYR A 52 7.56 31.08 1.88
CA TYR A 52 7.07 29.83 2.44
C TYR A 52 7.76 29.50 3.77
N PRO A 53 7.15 28.64 4.60
CA PRO A 53 7.76 28.13 5.80
C PRO A 53 8.69 26.96 5.49
N SER A 54 9.87 26.96 6.11
CA SER A 54 10.86 25.90 5.95
C SER A 54 11.72 25.75 7.20
N TRP A 55 12.31 24.58 7.36
CA TRP A 55 13.25 24.27 8.44
C TRP A 55 14.69 24.59 8.04
N ASP A 56 15.42 25.29 8.91
CA ASP A 56 16.88 25.48 8.78
C ASP A 56 17.69 24.30 9.37
N LEU A 57 16.98 23.30 9.90
CA LEU A 57 17.57 22.12 10.54
C LEU A 57 17.75 21.01 9.51
N THR A 58 18.95 20.41 9.49
CA THR A 58 19.19 19.16 8.76
C THR A 58 18.75 17.91 9.54
N THR A 59 18.50 18.06 10.85
CA THR A 59 17.96 17.01 11.71
C THR A 59 16.77 17.55 12.49
N ILE A 60 15.60 16.94 12.29
CA ILE A 60 14.35 17.27 12.95
C ILE A 60 13.98 16.10 13.87
N THR A 61 13.86 16.37 15.16
CA THR A 61 13.43 15.34 16.12
C THR A 61 11.91 15.23 16.15
N TYR A 62 11.38 14.02 16.29
CA TYR A 62 9.94 13.82 16.51
C TYR A 62 9.66 12.91 17.70
N ARG A 63 8.47 13.03 18.29
CA ARG A 63 8.02 12.15 19.39
C ARG A 63 6.53 11.88 19.32
N PHE A 64 6.13 10.72 19.85
CA PHE A 64 4.73 10.42 20.15
C PHE A 64 4.36 11.05 21.50
N THR A 65 3.22 11.73 21.54
CA THR A 65 2.69 12.26 22.80
C THR A 65 2.04 11.14 23.63
N PRO A 66 1.93 11.31 24.96
CA PRO A 66 1.20 10.34 25.79
C PRO A 66 -0.27 10.15 25.39
N ALA A 67 -0.90 11.18 24.81
CA ALA A 67 -2.27 11.09 24.32
C ALA A 67 -2.36 10.18 23.08
N PHE A 68 -1.42 10.33 22.15
CA PHE A 68 -1.29 9.42 21.01
C PHE A 68 -1.07 7.98 21.46
N ASP A 69 -0.10 7.73 22.35
CA ASP A 69 0.19 6.38 22.85
C ASP A 69 -1.02 5.72 23.54
N ALA A 70 -1.88 6.53 24.17
CA ALA A 70 -3.11 6.04 24.80
C ALA A 70 -4.21 5.72 23.77
N ALA A 71 -4.32 6.49 22.70
CA ALA A 71 -5.30 6.28 21.64
C ALA A 71 -4.90 5.19 20.64
N TYR A 72 -3.59 5.06 20.37
CA TYR A 72 -3.01 4.13 19.39
C TYR A 72 -1.98 3.20 20.06
N PRO A 73 -2.42 2.30 20.96
CA PRO A 73 -1.50 1.43 21.72
C PRO A 73 -0.84 0.34 20.87
N ASN A 74 -1.39 0.03 19.68
CA ASN A 74 -0.85 -1.01 18.82
C ASN A 74 0.47 -0.53 18.17
N PRO A 75 1.60 -1.24 18.36
CA PRO A 75 2.90 -0.83 17.81
C PRO A 75 2.92 -0.74 16.28
N LEU A 76 2.12 -1.53 15.57
CA LEU A 76 2.07 -1.51 14.10
C LEU A 76 1.59 -0.15 13.57
N LEU A 77 0.68 0.51 14.28
CA LEU A 77 0.22 1.86 13.94
C LEU A 77 1.36 2.89 14.12
N LYS A 78 2.17 2.75 15.17
CA LYS A 78 3.37 3.58 15.34
C LYS A 78 4.40 3.34 14.24
N ASP A 79 4.51 2.11 13.77
CA ASP A 79 5.41 1.76 12.67
C ASP A 79 4.95 2.42 11.35
N GLN A 80 3.65 2.56 11.10
CA GLN A 80 3.14 3.34 9.96
C GLN A 80 3.54 4.82 10.04
N VAL A 81 3.48 5.43 11.22
CA VAL A 81 3.97 6.81 11.43
C VAL A 81 5.48 6.91 11.17
N ARG A 82 6.27 5.95 11.65
CA ARG A 82 7.72 5.91 11.40
C ARG A 82 8.05 5.76 9.92
N LEU A 83 7.25 4.99 9.20
CA LEU A 83 7.37 4.81 7.76
C LEU A 83 7.04 6.09 7.00
N ALA A 84 6.05 6.89 7.44
CA ALA A 84 5.78 8.21 6.88
C ALA A 84 6.98 9.16 7.03
N PHE A 85 7.60 9.23 8.22
CA PHE A 85 8.86 9.97 8.41
C PHE A 85 10.01 9.42 7.55
N SER A 86 10.09 8.11 7.37
CA SER A 86 11.13 7.47 6.55
C SER A 86 11.00 7.80 5.07
N GLN A 87 9.78 8.00 4.57
CA GLN A 87 9.57 8.47 3.20
C GLN A 87 10.11 9.88 3.01
N TRP A 88 9.78 10.82 3.90
CA TRP A 88 10.31 12.18 3.84
C TRP A 88 11.84 12.26 4.05
N ASN A 89 12.42 11.37 4.87
CA ASN A 89 13.88 11.22 4.97
C ASN A 89 14.55 10.91 3.63
N ALA A 90 13.87 10.15 2.78
CA ALA A 90 14.37 9.72 1.48
C ALA A 90 14.02 10.70 0.36
N ALA A 91 13.20 11.75 0.59
CA ALA A 91 12.65 12.60 -0.47
C ALA A 91 13.73 13.16 -1.41
N ASN A 92 14.77 13.81 -0.87
CA ASN A 92 15.85 14.42 -1.66
C ASN A 92 16.68 13.44 -2.53
N ILE A 93 16.62 12.14 -2.24
CA ILE A 93 17.32 11.11 -3.02
C ILE A 93 16.37 10.21 -3.80
N THR A 94 15.06 10.42 -3.64
CA THR A 94 14.03 9.66 -4.35
C THR A 94 13.77 10.36 -5.68
N PRO A 95 14.13 9.75 -6.82
CA PRO A 95 13.84 10.34 -8.12
C PRO A 95 12.33 10.34 -8.41
N ASN A 96 11.87 11.25 -9.28
CA ASN A 96 10.46 11.32 -9.69
C ASN A 96 9.97 10.04 -10.41
N GLY A 97 10.78 9.49 -11.32
CA GLY A 97 10.35 8.40 -12.20
C GLY A 97 9.38 8.86 -13.29
N ALA A 98 8.85 7.92 -14.07
CA ALA A 98 7.88 8.15 -15.14
C ALA A 98 6.42 8.05 -14.66
N VAL A 99 6.17 7.36 -13.55
CA VAL A 99 4.86 7.29 -12.91
C VAL A 99 4.64 8.56 -12.10
N TYR A 100 3.49 9.19 -12.31
CA TYR A 100 3.18 10.50 -11.75
C TYR A 100 2.73 10.40 -10.29
N ASP A 101 1.79 9.52 -10.00
CA ASP A 101 1.19 9.33 -8.68
C ASP A 101 1.14 7.85 -8.31
N TYR A 102 0.94 7.59 -7.03
CA TYR A 102 0.75 6.23 -6.50
C TYR A 102 -0.57 6.15 -5.73
N ARG A 103 -1.58 6.88 -6.20
CA ARG A 103 -2.91 6.83 -5.60
C ARG A 103 -3.51 5.45 -5.87
N ARG A 104 -3.82 4.75 -4.78
CA ARG A 104 -4.55 3.48 -4.85
C ARG A 104 -6.04 3.74 -4.87
N ASN A 105 -6.79 2.86 -5.54
CA ASN A 105 -8.24 2.91 -5.64
C ASN A 105 -8.85 1.65 -5.04
N GLY A 106 -10.02 1.79 -4.41
CA GLY A 106 -10.74 0.71 -3.72
C GLY A 106 -11.62 1.30 -2.63
N TRP A 107 -12.46 0.50 -1.97
CA TRP A 107 -13.12 0.96 -0.74
C TRP A 107 -12.52 0.25 0.47
N GLN A 108 -12.32 1.00 1.54
CA GLN A 108 -11.95 0.46 2.83
C GLN A 108 -12.75 1.12 3.95
N PRO A 109 -13.05 0.40 5.05
CA PRO A 109 -13.84 0.95 6.15
C PRO A 109 -13.02 1.84 7.11
N PHE A 110 -11.87 2.37 6.69
CA PHE A 110 -10.94 3.13 7.54
C PHE A 110 -10.15 4.18 6.74
N GLY A 111 -9.55 5.16 7.42
CA GLY A 111 -8.57 6.10 6.84
C GLY A 111 -7.15 5.59 7.03
N ASP A 112 -6.35 5.53 5.98
CA ASP A 112 -4.99 4.99 6.06
C ASP A 112 -4.07 5.91 6.89
N MET A 113 -3.63 5.41 8.04
CA MET A 113 -2.75 6.14 8.94
C MET A 113 -1.46 6.61 8.24
N ARG A 114 -0.88 5.76 7.39
CA ARG A 114 0.38 6.09 6.74
C ARG A 114 0.20 7.26 5.78
N SER A 115 -0.77 7.17 4.86
CA SER A 115 -1.08 8.23 3.91
C SER A 115 -1.45 9.54 4.59
N ILE A 116 -2.32 9.49 5.60
CA ILE A 116 -2.75 10.66 6.37
C ILE A 116 -1.54 11.32 7.04
N VAL A 117 -0.69 10.57 7.73
CA VAL A 117 0.47 11.16 8.40
C VAL A 117 1.51 11.66 7.41
N THR A 118 1.74 10.98 6.28
CA THR A 118 2.65 11.49 5.23
C THR A 118 2.13 12.83 4.68
N HIS A 119 0.82 12.96 4.44
CA HIS A 119 0.16 14.22 4.05
C HIS A 119 0.40 15.32 5.09
N GLU A 120 0.10 15.06 6.37
CA GLU A 120 0.24 16.09 7.41
C GLU A 120 1.70 16.51 7.64
N LEU A 121 2.65 15.60 7.44
CA LEU A 121 4.08 15.94 7.44
C LEU A 121 4.45 16.87 6.27
N GLY A 122 3.75 16.80 5.14
CA GLY A 122 3.89 17.78 4.06
C GLY A 122 3.55 19.20 4.54
N HIS A 123 2.47 19.37 5.31
CA HIS A 123 2.17 20.67 5.94
C HIS A 123 3.24 21.11 6.94
N VAL A 124 3.76 20.19 7.78
CA VAL A 124 4.88 20.48 8.69
C VAL A 124 6.13 20.96 7.93
N LEU A 125 6.32 20.49 6.69
CA LEU A 125 7.42 20.84 5.80
C LEU A 125 7.15 22.08 4.93
N GLY A 126 5.92 22.61 4.94
CA GLY A 126 5.53 23.86 4.29
C GLY A 126 4.69 23.73 3.02
N LEU A 127 4.38 22.50 2.60
CA LEU A 127 3.46 22.23 1.49
C LEU A 127 2.02 22.63 1.88
N HIS A 128 1.22 22.94 0.87
CA HIS A 128 -0.20 23.18 0.99
C HIS A 128 -0.97 22.39 -0.07
N HIS A 129 -2.30 22.40 0.06
CA HIS A 129 -3.22 21.70 -0.83
C HIS A 129 -3.20 22.24 -2.27
N PRO A 130 -2.86 21.41 -3.28
CA PRO A 130 -2.74 21.81 -4.68
C PRO A 130 -4.08 22.10 -5.35
N ASP A 131 -5.14 21.36 -5.01
CA ASP A 131 -6.51 21.57 -5.51
C ASP A 131 -7.07 22.94 -5.11
N GLN A 132 -6.78 23.39 -3.89
CA GLN A 132 -7.15 24.73 -3.43
C GLN A 132 -6.31 25.81 -4.11
N ALA A 133 -5.02 25.56 -4.33
CA ALA A 133 -4.10 26.50 -4.99
C ALA A 133 -4.39 26.67 -6.48
N ASP A 134 -4.85 25.61 -7.15
CA ASP A 134 -5.23 25.64 -8.57
C ASP A 134 -6.35 26.66 -8.83
N ASN A 135 -7.35 26.73 -7.93
CA ASN A 135 -8.45 27.70 -8.01
C ASN A 135 -7.99 29.17 -8.04
N VAL A 136 -6.75 29.45 -7.63
CA VAL A 136 -6.14 30.79 -7.62
C VAL A 136 -4.88 30.88 -8.49
N ASN A 137 -4.61 29.87 -9.33
CA ASN A 137 -3.42 29.74 -10.17
C ASN A 137 -2.11 29.84 -9.37
N ARG A 138 -2.00 29.08 -8.27
CA ARG A 138 -0.82 29.02 -7.39
C ARG A 138 -0.35 27.58 -7.13
N ASN A 139 -0.75 26.65 -7.98
CA ASN A 139 -0.21 25.30 -8.02
C ASN A 139 0.91 25.24 -9.08
N TRP A 140 2.12 24.85 -8.70
CA TRP A 140 3.33 25.09 -9.49
C TRP A 140 4.07 23.79 -9.84
N ARG A 141 4.70 23.77 -11.01
CA ARG A 141 5.65 22.73 -11.40
C ARG A 141 6.88 23.29 -12.11
N PRO A 142 8.01 22.56 -12.10
CA PRO A 142 9.18 22.90 -12.91
C PRO A 142 8.84 22.94 -14.41
N ASP A 143 9.39 23.92 -15.13
CA ASP A 143 9.16 24.11 -16.58
C ASP A 143 10.18 23.38 -17.48
N GLY A 144 11.15 22.70 -16.87
CA GLY A 144 12.26 22.02 -17.55
C GLY A 144 13.34 22.94 -18.12
N MET A 145 13.22 24.26 -17.96
CA MET A 145 14.16 25.30 -18.37
C MET A 145 14.76 26.07 -17.19
N GLY A 146 14.48 25.63 -15.96
CA GLY A 146 14.97 26.24 -14.72
C GLY A 146 14.01 27.26 -14.10
N GLY A 147 12.77 27.34 -14.59
CA GLY A 147 11.67 28.13 -14.03
C GLY A 147 10.50 27.25 -13.59
N TYR A 148 9.39 27.91 -13.26
CA TYR A 148 8.15 27.29 -12.82
C TYR A 148 6.96 27.78 -13.63
N VAL A 149 5.96 26.93 -13.85
CA VAL A 149 4.67 27.30 -14.45
C VAL A 149 3.52 26.87 -13.56
N ALA A 150 2.43 27.63 -13.59
CA ALA A 150 1.20 27.22 -12.94
C ALA A 150 0.58 26.02 -13.67
N GLN A 151 0.01 25.08 -12.92
CA GLN A 151 -0.54 23.83 -13.46
C GLN A 151 -1.81 23.41 -12.72
N ALA A 152 -2.75 22.83 -13.46
CA ALA A 152 -3.97 22.29 -12.87
C ALA A 152 -3.68 21.15 -11.90
N ALA A 153 -4.43 21.07 -10.80
CA ALA A 153 -4.41 19.92 -9.91
C ALA A 153 -5.14 18.74 -10.56
N THR A 154 -4.71 17.52 -10.24
CA THR A 154 -5.30 16.27 -10.71
C THR A 154 -6.30 15.68 -9.74
N GLY A 155 -6.11 15.95 -8.44
CA GLY A 155 -6.78 15.27 -7.35
C GLY A 155 -6.09 13.97 -6.94
N ASP A 156 -4.99 13.60 -7.60
CA ASP A 156 -4.19 12.42 -7.32
C ASP A 156 -2.94 12.75 -6.49
N GLU A 157 -2.73 14.03 -6.15
CA GLU A 157 -1.65 14.47 -5.28
C GLU A 157 -1.80 13.92 -3.86
N LEU A 158 -0.70 13.53 -3.20
CA LEU A 158 -0.74 13.17 -1.78
C LEU A 158 -1.20 14.36 -0.94
N MET A 159 -0.81 15.57 -1.32
CA MET A 159 -1.22 16.80 -0.66
C MET A 159 -2.63 17.28 -1.03
N ASN A 160 -3.45 16.54 -1.78
CA ASN A 160 -4.82 16.95 -2.06
C ASN A 160 -5.64 17.18 -0.77
N SER A 161 -6.50 18.21 -0.72
CA SER A 161 -7.21 18.58 0.52
C SER A 161 -8.14 17.51 1.08
N THR A 162 -8.50 16.52 0.26
CA THR A 162 -9.28 15.35 0.66
C THR A 162 -8.56 14.06 0.32
N ILE A 163 -8.61 13.09 1.24
CA ILE A 163 -8.15 11.72 1.00
C ILE A 163 -9.36 10.79 1.07
N GLY A 164 -9.55 9.97 0.03
CA GLY A 164 -10.59 8.96 0.02
C GLY A 164 -10.23 7.74 0.86
N GLN A 165 -11.24 7.04 1.36
CA GLN A 165 -11.06 5.71 1.98
C GLN A 165 -10.43 4.67 1.01
N GLY A 166 -10.31 4.96 -0.29
CA GLY A 166 -9.56 4.11 -1.23
C GLY A 166 -8.08 4.40 -1.34
N ASN A 167 -7.67 5.59 -0.91
CA ASN A 167 -6.32 6.09 -1.06
C ASN A 167 -5.49 5.55 0.11
N TYR A 168 -4.91 4.36 -0.07
CA TYR A 168 -4.06 3.69 0.92
C TYR A 168 -2.60 3.65 0.45
N ASN A 169 -1.66 3.68 1.39
CA ASN A 169 -0.21 3.69 1.16
C ASN A 169 0.21 4.67 0.03
N HIS A 170 -0.33 5.87 0.07
CA HIS A 170 0.03 6.92 -0.87
C HIS A 170 1.47 7.37 -0.57
N VAL A 171 2.39 7.08 -1.50
CA VAL A 171 3.82 7.38 -1.38
C VAL A 171 4.18 8.66 -2.12
N LEU A 172 5.28 9.32 -1.70
CA LEU A 172 5.75 10.56 -2.33
C LEU A 172 5.99 10.40 -3.84
N SER A 173 5.44 11.34 -4.62
CA SER A 173 5.55 11.35 -6.07
C SER A 173 6.02 12.72 -6.59
N HIS A 174 5.75 13.08 -7.85
CA HIS A 174 6.38 14.26 -8.48
C HIS A 174 6.12 15.55 -7.70
N ASP A 175 4.89 15.79 -7.24
CA ASP A 175 4.53 17.05 -6.57
C ASP A 175 5.30 17.25 -5.27
N GLU A 176 5.28 16.25 -4.39
CA GLU A 176 5.93 16.35 -3.10
C GLU A 176 7.46 16.34 -3.21
N LEU A 177 8.01 15.60 -4.16
CA LEU A 177 9.45 15.53 -4.39
C LEU A 177 9.98 16.83 -5.02
N ASP A 178 9.26 17.41 -6.00
CA ASP A 178 9.63 18.70 -6.59
C ASP A 178 9.48 19.84 -5.57
N ALA A 179 8.45 19.81 -4.73
CA ALA A 179 8.30 20.76 -3.62
C ALA A 179 9.46 20.65 -2.62
N PHE A 180 9.83 19.42 -2.25
CA PHE A 180 10.91 19.17 -1.30
C PHE A 180 12.27 19.64 -1.85
N ASP A 181 12.56 19.36 -3.13
CA ASP A 181 13.77 19.86 -3.78
C ASP A 181 13.80 21.39 -3.85
N TYR A 182 12.65 22.02 -4.14
CA TYR A 182 12.52 23.47 -4.17
C TYR A 182 12.75 24.14 -2.81
N TYR A 183 12.19 23.60 -1.72
CA TYR A 183 12.33 24.19 -0.38
C TYR A 183 13.67 23.91 0.27
N TYR A 184 14.22 22.70 0.05
CA TYR A 184 15.36 22.22 0.81
C TYR A 184 16.56 21.94 -0.09
N GLY A 185 16.39 21.21 -1.20
CA GLY A 185 17.50 20.81 -2.09
C GLY A 185 18.62 20.03 -1.38
N HIS A 186 18.33 19.49 -0.19
CA HIS A 186 19.23 18.69 0.62
C HIS A 186 18.45 17.73 1.52
N THR A 187 19.12 16.68 2.01
CA THR A 187 18.50 15.71 2.90
C THR A 187 18.19 16.30 4.27
N ILE A 188 16.94 16.17 4.70
CA ILE A 188 16.51 16.31 6.09
C ILE A 188 16.43 14.92 6.71
N THR A 189 16.91 14.79 7.97
CA THR A 189 16.80 13.55 8.75
C THR A 189 15.85 13.73 9.92
N PHE A 190 14.81 12.91 9.98
CA PHE A 190 13.86 12.77 11.06
C PHE A 190 14.32 11.69 12.04
N VAL A 191 14.37 12.03 13.32
CA VAL A 191 14.85 11.13 14.39
C VAL A 191 13.83 11.07 15.51
N GLU A 192 13.33 9.86 15.80
CA GLU A 192 12.45 9.63 16.96
C GLU A 192 13.23 9.87 18.26
N THR A 193 12.63 10.60 19.20
CA THR A 193 13.21 10.85 20.53
C THR A 193 12.24 10.44 21.65
N THR A 194 12.81 9.93 22.74
CA THR A 194 12.10 9.63 24.00
C THR A 194 12.17 10.80 24.99
N GLY A 195 12.81 11.90 24.61
CA GLY A 195 12.91 13.11 25.43
C GLY A 195 11.56 13.79 25.65
N PRO A 196 11.47 14.71 26.64
CA PRO A 196 10.24 15.42 26.96
C PRO A 196 9.80 16.44 25.88
N THR A 197 10.68 16.74 24.93
CA THR A 197 10.48 17.72 23.85
C THR A 197 11.04 17.19 22.54
N ALA A 198 10.40 17.54 21.43
CA ALA A 198 10.86 17.28 20.08
C ALA A 198 10.54 18.49 19.18
N ASN A 199 11.09 18.52 17.97
CA ASN A 199 10.71 19.54 16.98
C ASN A 199 9.30 19.28 16.45
N VAL A 200 8.94 18.02 16.23
CA VAL A 200 7.60 17.60 15.76
C VAL A 200 6.94 16.72 16.81
N GLU A 201 5.69 17.02 17.16
CA GLU A 201 4.89 16.17 18.06
C GLU A 201 3.80 15.44 17.29
N ILE A 202 3.65 14.15 17.57
CA ILE A 202 2.56 13.32 17.03
C ILE A 202 1.50 13.15 18.12
N GLY A 203 0.36 13.78 17.89
CA GLY A 203 -0.69 14.02 18.87
C GLY A 203 -2.05 13.47 18.45
N THR A 204 -3.05 13.85 19.23
CA THR A 204 -4.46 13.54 18.98
C THR A 204 -5.31 14.74 19.36
N PHE A 205 -6.37 14.97 18.60
CA PHE A 205 -7.33 16.02 18.87
C PHE A 205 -8.76 15.52 18.65
N THR A 206 -9.72 16.43 18.73
CA THR A 206 -11.15 16.16 18.54
C THR A 206 -11.73 17.22 17.60
N ALA A 207 -12.31 16.77 16.49
CA ALA A 207 -12.93 17.63 15.48
C ALA A 207 -14.17 16.98 14.84
N GLY A 208 -14.68 17.57 13.76
CA GLY A 208 -15.83 17.05 13.02
C GLY A 208 -15.58 15.65 12.42
N ALA A 209 -16.66 14.93 12.14
CA ALA A 209 -16.58 13.53 11.69
C ALA A 209 -15.86 13.34 10.34
N LEU A 210 -15.80 14.37 9.50
CA LEU A 210 -15.14 14.32 8.19
C LEU A 210 -13.67 14.78 8.23
N THR A 211 -13.16 15.23 9.36
CA THR A 211 -11.74 15.61 9.48
C THR A 211 -10.97 14.44 10.04
N TRP A 212 -9.92 13.99 9.35
CA TRP A 212 -9.08 12.88 9.81
C TRP A 212 -7.89 13.36 10.60
N ALA A 213 -7.20 14.38 10.11
CA ALA A 213 -6.02 14.90 10.79
C ALA A 213 -5.83 16.39 10.52
N HIS A 214 -4.86 16.96 11.21
CA HIS A 214 -4.32 18.26 10.88
C HIS A 214 -2.81 18.28 11.14
N GLY A 215 -2.14 19.07 10.32
CA GLY A 215 -0.70 19.18 10.26
C GLY A 215 -0.35 20.64 10.17
N GLY A 216 0.69 21.04 10.89
CA GLY A 216 1.06 22.43 10.91
C GLY A 216 2.43 22.68 11.50
N TRP A 217 2.89 23.90 11.28
CA TRP A 217 4.16 24.39 11.76
C TRP A 217 3.94 25.68 12.55
N SER A 218 4.93 26.07 13.34
CA SER A 218 5.02 27.39 13.94
C SER A 218 6.45 27.89 13.86
N GLY A 219 6.59 29.20 13.68
CA GLY A 219 7.86 29.79 13.31
C GLY A 219 7.89 31.30 13.45
N TYR A 220 8.94 31.90 12.93
CA TYR A 220 9.12 33.35 12.84
C TYR A 220 9.63 33.74 11.45
N TYR A 221 9.25 34.94 11.00
CA TYR A 221 9.76 35.48 9.73
C TYR A 221 11.30 35.56 9.76
N ARG A 222 11.94 35.10 8.67
CA ARG A 222 13.41 35.13 8.52
C ARG A 222 13.95 36.54 8.67
N THR A 223 13.22 37.51 8.14
CA THR A 223 13.48 38.94 8.31
C THR A 223 12.22 39.65 8.82
N GLY A 224 12.22 40.98 8.83
CA GLY A 224 10.98 41.74 9.06
C GLY A 224 10.02 41.74 7.87
N ASP A 225 10.48 41.30 6.69
CA ASP A 225 9.66 41.12 5.50
C ASP A 225 9.12 39.68 5.47
N PRO A 226 7.79 39.49 5.51
CA PRO A 226 7.19 38.17 5.44
C PRO A 226 7.41 37.44 4.11
N PHE A 227 7.76 38.13 3.02
CA PHE A 227 8.07 37.49 1.73
C PHE A 227 9.48 36.90 1.67
N ASP A 228 10.34 37.20 2.64
CA ASP A 228 11.69 36.63 2.74
C ASP A 228 11.68 35.23 3.41
N GLY A 229 10.49 34.67 3.67
CA GLY A 229 10.29 33.32 4.19
C GLY A 229 10.20 33.22 5.71
N ILE A 230 9.88 32.02 6.18
CA ILE A 230 9.64 31.72 7.59
C ILE A 230 10.51 30.56 8.05
N VAL A 231 11.13 30.74 9.23
CA VAL A 231 11.87 29.66 9.90
C VAL A 231 10.91 28.89 10.80
N SER A 232 10.64 27.64 10.43
CA SER A 232 9.91 26.69 11.27
C SER A 232 10.74 26.32 12.50
N THR A 233 10.08 26.29 13.66
CA THR A 233 10.69 25.99 14.96
C THR A 233 10.01 24.83 15.68
N SER A 234 8.73 24.61 15.40
CA SER A 234 7.96 23.45 15.86
C SER A 234 6.98 22.99 14.79
N GLY A 235 6.69 21.70 14.78
CA GLY A 235 5.67 21.07 13.96
C GLY A 235 4.74 20.21 14.82
N LEU A 236 3.54 19.99 14.31
CA LEU A 236 2.52 19.17 14.95
C LEU A 236 1.78 18.37 13.88
N VAL A 237 1.53 17.11 14.17
CA VAL A 237 0.58 16.26 13.43
C VAL A 237 -0.34 15.65 14.47
N GLU A 238 -1.64 15.94 14.41
CA GLU A 238 -2.62 15.30 15.31
C GLU A 238 -3.69 14.53 14.54
N LEU A 239 -3.99 13.32 15.01
CA LEU A 239 -5.06 12.50 14.46
C LEU A 239 -6.36 12.75 15.21
N ASN A 240 -7.47 12.87 14.47
CA ASN A 240 -8.79 13.11 15.05
C ASN A 240 -9.33 11.82 15.66
N THR A 241 -9.58 11.85 16.97
CA THR A 241 -10.14 10.71 17.71
C THR A 241 -11.67 10.65 17.66
N SER A 242 -12.31 11.63 17.02
CA SER A 242 -13.77 11.69 16.80
C SER A 242 -14.16 11.73 15.32
N SER A 243 -13.29 11.23 14.44
CA SER A 243 -13.64 11.02 13.04
C SER A 243 -14.78 10.01 12.91
N GLY A 244 -15.62 10.14 11.89
CA GLY A 244 -16.72 9.21 11.60
C GLY A 244 -16.23 7.88 10.99
N THR A 245 -14.95 7.83 10.63
CA THR A 245 -14.24 6.66 10.12
C THR A 245 -12.95 6.55 10.92
N ASP A 246 -12.67 5.37 11.44
CA ASP A 246 -11.46 5.12 12.21
C ASP A 246 -10.20 5.27 11.34
N ILE A 247 -9.11 5.75 11.92
CA ILE A 247 -7.80 5.88 11.26
C ILE A 247 -6.96 4.69 11.68
N GLY A 248 -6.43 3.94 10.72
CA GLY A 248 -5.78 2.67 11.01
C GLY A 248 -5.00 2.10 9.84
N MET A 249 -4.78 0.79 9.88
CA MET A 249 -4.12 0.04 8.82
C MET A 249 -4.74 -1.35 8.68
N ARG A 250 -4.41 -2.03 7.59
CA ARG A 250 -4.80 -3.44 7.39
C ARG A 250 -3.68 -4.19 6.69
N THR A 251 -3.41 -5.41 7.18
CA THR A 251 -2.41 -6.31 6.61
C THR A 251 -3.09 -7.40 5.78
N LEU A 252 -2.33 -8.03 4.88
CA LEU A 252 -2.77 -9.27 4.22
C LEU A 252 -1.60 -10.24 4.12
N GLY A 253 -1.86 -11.46 4.60
CA GLY A 253 -0.98 -12.61 4.51
C GLY A 253 -1.40 -13.59 3.40
N ILE A 254 -0.45 -13.98 2.55
CA ILE A 254 -0.64 -14.98 1.50
C ILE A 254 0.51 -15.97 1.52
N ASN A 255 0.18 -17.26 1.45
CA ASN A 255 1.13 -18.36 1.31
C ASN A 255 0.94 -19.10 -0.01
N TRP A 256 2.05 -19.64 -0.51
CA TRP A 256 2.09 -20.43 -1.72
C TRP A 256 2.80 -21.75 -1.49
N ASP A 257 2.16 -22.82 -1.90
CA ASP A 257 2.76 -24.13 -2.09
C ASP A 257 3.15 -24.30 -3.56
N TYR A 258 4.41 -24.02 -3.89
CA TYR A 258 4.93 -24.24 -5.23
C TYR A 258 5.46 -25.66 -5.41
N GLN A 259 5.06 -26.32 -6.49
CA GLN A 259 5.60 -27.60 -6.94
C GLN A 259 6.17 -27.47 -8.36
N ASN A 260 7.46 -27.80 -8.53
CA ASN A 260 8.09 -27.84 -9.84
C ASN A 260 7.78 -29.16 -10.56
N VAL A 261 7.04 -29.10 -11.65
CA VAL A 261 6.72 -30.26 -12.49
C VAL A 261 7.71 -30.39 -13.67
N GLY A 262 8.46 -29.33 -13.99
CA GLY A 262 9.51 -29.31 -15.00
C GLY A 262 10.77 -30.12 -14.64
N GLY A 263 10.89 -30.60 -13.40
CA GLY A 263 11.91 -31.56 -12.97
C GLY A 263 13.28 -30.97 -12.59
N LEU A 264 13.43 -29.65 -12.58
CA LEU A 264 14.66 -28.97 -12.16
C LEU A 264 14.68 -28.68 -10.65
N PRO A 265 15.81 -28.86 -9.95
CA PRO A 265 15.92 -28.44 -8.56
C PRO A 265 15.91 -26.91 -8.44
N ALA A 266 15.50 -26.39 -7.28
CA ALA A 266 15.42 -24.96 -7.00
C ALA A 266 16.52 -24.52 -6.01
N ARG A 267 17.10 -23.34 -6.24
CA ARG A 267 18.09 -22.72 -5.35
C ARG A 267 17.57 -21.48 -4.66
N SER A 268 16.67 -20.77 -5.31
CA SER A 268 16.10 -19.53 -4.79
C SER A 268 14.70 -19.35 -5.37
N PHE A 269 13.88 -18.65 -4.61
CA PHE A 269 12.54 -18.27 -4.99
C PHE A 269 12.46 -16.75 -4.85
N ARG A 270 11.97 -16.04 -5.88
CA ARG A 270 11.79 -14.59 -5.81
C ARG A 270 10.38 -14.20 -6.22
N ILE A 271 9.83 -13.20 -5.54
CA ILE A 271 8.51 -12.63 -5.81
C ILE A 271 8.68 -11.12 -5.92
N ARG A 272 8.16 -10.52 -6.99
CA ARG A 272 7.94 -9.08 -7.08
C ARG A 272 6.52 -8.80 -6.64
N THR A 273 6.35 -7.92 -5.66
CA THR A 273 5.05 -7.42 -5.24
C THR A 273 4.92 -5.94 -5.56
N THR A 274 3.69 -5.47 -5.73
CA THR A 274 3.30 -4.06 -5.80
C THR A 274 2.30 -3.79 -4.70
N GLY A 275 2.32 -2.62 -4.06
CA GLY A 275 1.49 -2.38 -2.88
C GLY A 275 2.10 -1.50 -1.82
N THR A 276 3.38 -1.71 -1.55
CA THR A 276 4.07 -1.15 -0.39
C THR A 276 5.51 -0.84 -0.71
N ASN A 277 5.99 0.31 -0.22
CA ASN A 277 7.41 0.63 -0.19
C ASN A 277 8.05 0.32 1.18
N ASN A 278 7.36 -0.44 2.05
CA ASN A 278 7.96 -0.93 3.28
C ASN A 278 8.81 -2.19 3.00
N PRO A 279 10.15 -2.12 3.07
CA PRO A 279 11.00 -3.27 2.74
C PRO A 279 10.95 -4.38 3.80
N THR A 280 10.36 -4.11 4.97
CA THR A 280 10.24 -5.07 6.07
C THR A 280 8.81 -5.59 6.12
N PRO A 281 8.53 -6.78 5.56
CA PRO A 281 7.19 -7.36 5.67
C PRO A 281 6.83 -7.57 7.15
N ILE A 282 5.54 -7.54 7.46
CA ILE A 282 5.01 -7.83 8.79
C ILE A 282 5.47 -9.23 9.22
N PHE A 283 5.37 -10.18 8.30
CA PHE A 283 5.84 -11.53 8.48
C PHE A 283 6.20 -12.17 7.14
N HIS A 284 7.08 -13.16 7.16
CA HIS A 284 7.41 -13.97 5.99
C HIS A 284 7.67 -15.41 6.41
N TYR A 285 7.41 -16.35 5.50
CA TYR A 285 7.56 -17.77 5.75
C TYR A 285 8.67 -18.38 4.87
N ASP A 286 9.61 -19.08 5.49
CA ASP A 286 10.89 -19.48 4.88
C ASP A 286 10.96 -20.94 4.42
N ASN A 287 9.82 -21.58 4.22
CA ASN A 287 9.72 -23.03 4.01
C ASN A 287 10.09 -23.84 5.27
N ASN A 288 9.60 -25.08 5.35
CA ASN A 288 9.83 -25.95 6.51
C ASN A 288 10.70 -27.15 6.18
N GLY A 289 11.25 -27.75 7.24
CA GLY A 289 11.99 -29.01 7.16
C GLY A 289 13.43 -28.85 6.67
N PRO A 290 13.99 -29.87 5.97
CA PRO A 290 15.41 -29.89 5.63
C PRO A 290 15.79 -28.82 4.60
N TYR A 291 14.81 -28.23 3.91
CA TYR A 291 15.00 -27.26 2.83
C TYR A 291 14.43 -25.87 3.16
N HIS A 292 14.37 -25.49 4.45
CA HIS A 292 14.10 -24.10 4.82
C HIS A 292 15.19 -23.18 4.24
N PHE A 293 14.80 -21.98 3.83
CA PHE A 293 15.72 -20.97 3.35
C PHE A 293 16.43 -20.31 4.53
N ASN A 294 17.75 -20.14 4.44
CA ASN A 294 18.51 -19.46 5.49
C ASN A 294 18.53 -17.94 5.33
N ASN A 295 18.19 -17.46 4.13
CA ASN A 295 18.27 -16.05 3.77
C ASN A 295 16.96 -15.59 3.15
N PHE A 296 16.43 -14.51 3.70
CA PHE A 296 15.37 -13.69 3.12
C PHE A 296 15.90 -12.27 2.92
N GLY A 297 15.56 -11.65 1.80
CA GLY A 297 15.95 -10.26 1.51
C GLY A 297 14.89 -9.55 0.69
N THR A 298 14.73 -8.26 0.97
CA THR A 298 13.83 -7.37 0.22
C THR A 298 14.63 -6.26 -0.46
N LEU A 299 14.27 -5.92 -1.70
CA LEU A 299 14.92 -4.84 -2.47
C LEU A 299 13.88 -4.03 -3.24
N PRO A 300 13.94 -2.68 -3.24
CA PRO A 300 13.16 -1.86 -4.18
C PRO A 300 13.46 -2.23 -5.64
N VAL A 301 12.47 -2.11 -6.51
CA VAL A 301 12.63 -2.45 -7.93
C VAL A 301 13.35 -1.35 -8.69
N ASP A 302 12.70 -0.20 -8.88
CA ASP A 302 13.25 0.95 -9.59
C ASP A 302 12.45 2.25 -9.28
N MET A 303 12.82 3.35 -9.93
CA MET A 303 12.22 4.66 -9.71
C MET A 303 10.80 4.82 -10.25
N ASP A 304 10.41 3.99 -11.23
CA ASP A 304 9.07 4.03 -11.83
C ASP A 304 8.09 3.18 -11.00
N HIS A 305 8.59 2.30 -10.14
CA HIS A 305 7.81 1.38 -9.31
C HIS A 305 8.18 1.54 -7.84
N LYS A 306 7.94 2.73 -7.27
CA LYS A 306 8.35 3.07 -5.90
C LYS A 306 7.68 2.23 -4.82
N ASP A 307 6.50 1.69 -5.08
CA ASP A 307 5.75 0.79 -4.19
C ASP A 307 5.90 -0.70 -4.59
N ASP A 308 6.90 -1.01 -5.42
CA ASP A 308 7.26 -2.39 -5.74
C ASP A 308 8.51 -2.86 -4.99
N LEU A 309 8.46 -4.12 -4.58
CA LEU A 309 9.55 -4.79 -3.87
C LEU A 309 9.81 -6.17 -4.45
N TRP A 310 11.09 -6.52 -4.58
CA TRP A 310 11.55 -7.89 -4.74
C TRP A 310 11.73 -8.52 -3.36
N HIS A 311 11.13 -9.68 -3.15
CA HIS A 311 11.33 -10.56 -2.00
C HIS A 311 12.02 -11.84 -2.45
N ILE A 312 13.15 -12.18 -1.81
CA ILE A 312 14.06 -13.22 -2.29
C ILE A 312 14.38 -14.18 -1.15
N TRP A 313 13.92 -15.42 -1.30
CA TRP A 313 14.35 -16.56 -0.49
C TRP A 313 15.52 -17.26 -1.16
N SER A 314 16.59 -17.51 -0.42
CA SER A 314 17.81 -18.12 -0.99
C SER A 314 18.56 -18.98 0.03
N THR A 315 19.52 -19.75 -0.49
CA THR A 315 20.40 -20.60 0.32
C THR A 315 19.62 -21.61 1.17
N PRO A 316 18.93 -22.59 0.56
CA PRO A 316 18.22 -23.61 1.32
C PRO A 316 19.19 -24.47 2.12
N ALA A 317 18.84 -24.77 3.37
CA ALA A 317 19.74 -25.43 4.33
C ALA A 317 20.21 -26.82 3.88
N GLY A 318 19.34 -27.59 3.22
CA GLY A 318 19.62 -28.92 2.70
C GLY A 318 20.33 -28.94 1.34
N GLY A 319 20.76 -27.79 0.82
CA GLY A 319 21.21 -27.63 -0.57
C GLY A 319 20.05 -27.34 -1.52
N ASP A 320 20.28 -27.47 -2.83
CA ASP A 320 19.25 -27.21 -3.84
C ASP A 320 18.03 -28.13 -3.60
N ILE A 321 16.82 -27.54 -3.59
CA ILE A 321 15.56 -28.21 -3.29
C ILE A 321 15.17 -29.10 -4.47
N PRO A 322 15.02 -30.43 -4.29
CA PRO A 322 14.64 -31.33 -5.38
C PRO A 322 13.27 -30.99 -5.98
N ALA A 323 13.08 -31.20 -7.28
CA ALA A 323 11.82 -30.88 -7.97
C ALA A 323 10.58 -31.59 -7.41
N ALA A 324 10.75 -32.75 -6.78
CA ALA A 324 9.66 -33.50 -6.17
C ALA A 324 9.16 -32.88 -4.85
N GLU A 325 9.95 -32.00 -4.23
CA GLU A 325 9.59 -31.31 -2.99
C GLU A 325 8.71 -30.10 -3.27
N ILE A 326 7.92 -29.72 -2.26
CA ILE A 326 7.15 -28.48 -2.27
C ILE A 326 7.97 -27.38 -1.63
N ILE A 327 7.96 -26.22 -2.27
CA ILE A 327 8.46 -24.98 -1.70
C ILE A 327 7.26 -24.25 -1.11
N HIS A 328 7.22 -24.12 0.21
CA HIS A 328 6.20 -23.35 0.91
C HIS A 328 6.77 -22.01 1.33
N VAL A 329 6.32 -20.91 0.74
CA VAL A 329 6.77 -19.55 1.10
C VAL A 329 5.57 -18.62 1.27
N GLY A 330 5.79 -17.53 1.99
CA GLY A 330 4.70 -16.67 2.45
C GLY A 330 5.11 -15.24 2.71
N LEU A 331 4.19 -14.30 2.49
CA LEU A 331 4.36 -12.89 2.84
C LEU A 331 3.11 -12.36 3.51
N GLU A 332 3.30 -11.61 4.60
CA GLU A 332 2.32 -10.66 5.13
C GLU A 332 2.89 -9.25 5.03
N GLN A 333 2.18 -8.39 4.30
CA GLN A 333 2.57 -6.99 4.12
C GLN A 333 1.69 -6.07 4.98
N ASP A 334 2.18 -4.86 5.19
CA ASP A 334 1.49 -3.80 5.95
C ASP A 334 0.36 -3.10 5.19
N VAL A 335 0.02 -3.66 4.03
CA VAL A 335 -1.02 -3.22 3.12
C VAL A 335 -1.87 -4.45 2.83
N TRP A 336 -3.17 -4.30 2.57
CA TRP A 336 -4.07 -5.44 2.37
C TRP A 336 -4.33 -5.76 0.90
N ASP A 337 -4.14 -4.80 0.01
CA ASP A 337 -4.46 -4.91 -1.42
C ASP A 337 -3.20 -5.07 -2.30
N TRP A 338 -2.04 -5.31 -1.70
CA TRP A 338 -0.79 -5.61 -2.41
C TRP A 338 -0.95 -6.84 -3.31
N SER A 339 -0.31 -6.86 -4.47
CA SER A 339 -0.44 -7.95 -5.44
C SER A 339 0.91 -8.51 -5.82
N VAL A 340 0.93 -9.77 -6.25
CA VAL A 340 2.10 -10.35 -6.92
C VAL A 340 2.14 -9.85 -8.36
N VAL A 341 3.21 -9.15 -8.73
CA VAL A 341 3.48 -8.73 -10.11
C VAL A 341 4.07 -9.91 -10.89
N SER A 342 5.12 -10.52 -10.36
CA SER A 342 5.79 -11.65 -10.99
C SER A 342 6.49 -12.52 -9.96
N ALA A 343 6.79 -13.77 -10.30
CA ALA A 343 7.55 -14.65 -9.44
C ALA A 343 8.36 -15.65 -10.26
N ASP A 344 9.57 -15.96 -9.78
CA ASP A 344 10.47 -16.89 -10.44
C ASP A 344 11.13 -17.83 -9.44
N VAL A 345 11.36 -19.05 -9.91
CA VAL A 345 12.25 -20.01 -9.27
C VAL A 345 13.57 -20.00 -10.02
N ILE A 346 14.67 -19.81 -9.28
CA ILE A 346 16.03 -19.82 -9.82
C ILE A 346 16.62 -21.21 -9.60
N HIS A 347 17.08 -21.84 -10.67
CA HIS A 347 17.70 -23.15 -10.68
C HIS A 347 19.23 -23.08 -10.54
N PRO A 348 19.90 -24.18 -10.20
CA PRO A 348 21.36 -24.28 -10.26
C PRO A 348 21.88 -23.90 -11.64
N GLY A 349 22.86 -22.98 -11.69
CA GLY A 349 23.36 -22.43 -12.95
C GLY A 349 22.66 -21.15 -13.42
N GLY A 350 21.61 -20.69 -12.72
CA GLY A 350 21.00 -19.38 -12.92
C GLY A 350 19.83 -19.32 -13.89
N ALA A 351 19.39 -20.46 -14.44
CA ALA A 351 18.16 -20.53 -15.23
C ALA A 351 16.93 -20.23 -14.34
N THR A 352 15.89 -19.65 -14.92
CA THR A 352 14.66 -19.28 -14.21
C THR A 352 13.44 -19.96 -14.82
N THR A 353 12.52 -20.41 -13.97
CA THR A 353 11.16 -20.83 -14.35
C THR A 353 10.16 -19.92 -13.65
N ALA A 354 9.21 -19.37 -14.41
CA ALA A 354 8.17 -18.50 -13.89
C ALA A 354 7.19 -19.29 -12.99
N ALA A 355 6.74 -18.68 -11.90
CA ALA A 355 5.77 -19.22 -10.98
C ALA A 355 4.44 -18.42 -11.09
N PRO A 356 3.35 -19.02 -11.59
CA PRO A 356 2.05 -18.36 -11.72
C PRO A 356 1.34 -18.27 -10.37
N LEU A 357 1.87 -17.43 -9.48
CA LEU A 357 1.28 -17.16 -8.17
C LEU A 357 -0.03 -16.39 -8.33
N LEU A 358 -0.94 -16.60 -7.37
CA LEU A 358 -2.17 -15.83 -7.24
C LEU A 358 -2.10 -14.95 -5.99
N GLY A 359 -2.83 -13.85 -6.01
CA GLY A 359 -3.26 -13.10 -4.83
C GLY A 359 -4.76 -13.28 -4.60
N PHE A 360 -5.19 -13.13 -3.35
CA PHE A 360 -6.61 -13.06 -2.98
C PHE A 360 -6.85 -11.79 -2.19
N HIS A 361 -7.92 -11.08 -2.53
CA HIS A 361 -8.29 -9.83 -1.86
C HIS A 361 -9.78 -9.79 -1.66
N GLU A 362 -10.20 -9.05 -0.64
CA GLU A 362 -11.56 -8.56 -0.64
C GLU A 362 -11.77 -7.60 -1.81
N TRP A 363 -12.99 -7.62 -2.32
CA TRP A 363 -13.39 -6.78 -3.43
C TRP A 363 -14.70 -6.11 -3.12
N SER A 364 -14.80 -4.85 -3.52
CA SER A 364 -16.03 -4.08 -3.45
C SER A 364 -16.14 -3.21 -4.70
N ASN A 365 -17.38 -3.03 -5.17
CA ASN A 365 -17.70 -1.97 -6.09
C ASN A 365 -18.54 -0.93 -5.36
N THR A 366 -18.21 0.34 -5.58
CA THR A 366 -18.81 1.45 -4.85
C THR A 366 -19.21 2.58 -5.77
N ILE A 367 -20.25 3.31 -5.36
CA ILE A 367 -20.62 4.60 -5.94
C ILE A 367 -20.42 5.67 -4.88
N VAL A 368 -19.85 6.81 -5.26
CA VAL A 368 -19.71 7.95 -4.34
C VAL A 368 -20.90 8.88 -4.57
N GLU A 369 -21.73 9.05 -3.54
CA GLU A 369 -22.80 10.04 -3.51
C GLU A 369 -22.48 11.09 -2.43
N GLY A 370 -22.43 12.37 -2.80
CA GLY A 370 -22.25 13.46 -1.85
C GLY A 370 -21.34 14.58 -2.34
N THR A 371 -21.18 15.60 -1.50
CA THR A 371 -20.20 16.67 -1.69
C THR A 371 -19.09 16.46 -0.66
N PRO A 372 -17.80 16.49 -1.05
CA PRO A 372 -16.69 16.44 -0.10
C PRO A 372 -16.81 17.50 0.99
N ALA A 373 -16.16 17.27 2.13
CA ALA A 373 -16.05 18.31 3.15
C ALA A 373 -15.45 19.59 2.55
N ALA A 374 -15.88 20.75 3.03
CA ALA A 374 -15.25 22.00 2.67
C ALA A 374 -13.86 22.02 3.34
N GLY A 375 -12.82 21.67 2.58
CA GLY A 375 -11.44 21.55 3.05
C GLY A 375 -11.03 22.73 3.93
N GLY A 376 -10.53 22.43 5.13
CA GLY A 376 -9.87 23.42 5.98
C GLY A 376 -8.44 23.69 5.55
N ALA A 377 -7.93 24.90 5.80
CA ALA A 377 -6.51 25.18 5.60
C ALA A 377 -5.68 24.39 6.62
N GLY A 378 -4.90 23.41 6.16
CA GLY A 378 -4.05 22.54 7.00
C GLY A 378 -4.76 21.35 7.65
N SER A 379 -5.93 20.93 7.14
CA SER A 379 -6.59 19.69 7.56
C SER A 379 -6.63 18.66 6.42
N CYS A 380 -6.36 17.40 6.73
CA CYS A 380 -6.74 16.29 5.87
C CYS A 380 -8.20 15.91 6.16
N ASP A 381 -9.07 16.17 5.19
CA ASP A 381 -10.48 15.82 5.27
C ASP A 381 -10.78 14.53 4.48
N ALA A 382 -11.78 13.79 4.94
CA ALA A 382 -12.26 12.58 4.29
C ALA A 382 -13.14 12.93 3.08
N GLU A 383 -12.98 12.19 1.99
CA GLU A 383 -14.02 12.14 0.95
C GLU A 383 -15.34 11.57 1.53
N PRO A 384 -16.51 11.86 0.93
CA PRO A 384 -17.76 11.27 1.37
C PRO A 384 -17.67 9.75 1.35
N PRO A 385 -18.23 9.05 2.37
CA PRO A 385 -18.17 7.60 2.41
C PRO A 385 -18.88 7.01 1.18
N PRO A 386 -18.24 6.09 0.44
CA PRO A 386 -18.87 5.47 -0.71
C PRO A 386 -20.04 4.58 -0.28
N ILE A 387 -21.03 4.43 -1.16
CA ILE A 387 -22.07 3.41 -1.06
C ILE A 387 -21.56 2.16 -1.76
N VAL A 388 -21.47 1.06 -1.02
CA VAL A 388 -21.09 -0.25 -1.57
C VAL A 388 -22.29 -0.89 -2.25
N ILE A 389 -22.15 -1.23 -3.53
CA ILE A 389 -23.23 -1.82 -4.36
C ILE A 389 -22.98 -3.29 -4.71
N ALA A 390 -21.73 -3.75 -4.64
CA ALA A 390 -21.38 -5.16 -4.76
C ALA A 390 -20.15 -5.48 -3.89
N ARG A 391 -20.07 -6.71 -3.38
CA ARG A 391 -18.95 -7.20 -2.56
C ARG A 391 -18.58 -8.62 -2.93
N GLY A 392 -17.32 -8.96 -2.71
CA GLY A 392 -16.83 -10.29 -3.01
C GLY A 392 -15.33 -10.47 -2.82
N LEU A 393 -14.75 -11.36 -3.62
CA LEU A 393 -13.33 -11.69 -3.60
C LEU A 393 -12.71 -11.43 -4.98
N ARG A 394 -11.49 -10.89 -5.01
CA ARG A 394 -10.66 -10.76 -6.20
C ARG A 394 -9.58 -11.83 -6.18
N ILE A 395 -9.51 -12.62 -7.25
CA ILE A 395 -8.37 -13.48 -7.55
C ILE A 395 -7.46 -12.73 -8.51
N ALA A 396 -6.29 -12.31 -8.04
CA ALA A 396 -5.33 -11.55 -8.84
C ALA A 396 -4.25 -12.49 -9.41
N ALA A 397 -4.09 -12.52 -10.73
CA ALA A 397 -3.02 -13.27 -11.38
C ALA A 397 -1.77 -12.41 -11.60
N SER A 398 -0.59 -13.04 -11.55
CA SER A 398 0.66 -12.38 -11.92
C SER A 398 0.75 -12.05 -13.42
N ASP A 399 1.87 -11.47 -13.85
CA ASP A 399 2.19 -11.03 -15.23
C ASP A 399 2.32 -12.16 -16.28
N MET A 400 1.80 -13.35 -15.99
CA MET A 400 1.81 -14.48 -16.92
C MET A 400 0.44 -15.14 -17.07
N PRO A 401 0.16 -15.77 -18.24
CA PRO A 401 -1.10 -16.47 -18.44
C PRO A 401 -1.24 -17.64 -17.46
N THR A 402 -2.36 -17.69 -16.73
CA THR A 402 -2.53 -18.59 -15.59
C THR A 402 -3.87 -19.32 -15.67
N ARG A 403 -3.82 -20.65 -15.52
CA ARG A 403 -5.03 -21.47 -15.32
C ARG A 403 -5.32 -21.54 -13.83
N VAL A 404 -6.53 -21.16 -13.41
CA VAL A 404 -6.98 -21.18 -12.02
C VAL A 404 -8.10 -22.20 -11.87
N SER A 405 -8.05 -23.01 -10.82
CA SER A 405 -9.04 -24.06 -10.54
C SER A 405 -9.11 -24.40 -9.06
N ASP A 406 -10.02 -25.30 -8.69
CA ASP A 406 -10.14 -25.84 -7.33
C ASP A 406 -10.35 -24.77 -6.24
N LEU A 407 -11.20 -23.78 -6.51
CA LEU A 407 -11.56 -22.74 -5.55
C LEU A 407 -12.29 -23.35 -4.34
N ALA A 408 -11.83 -23.03 -3.14
CA ALA A 408 -12.43 -23.46 -1.89
C ALA A 408 -12.42 -22.33 -0.86
N LEU A 409 -13.51 -22.24 -0.10
CA LEU A 409 -13.73 -21.23 0.94
C LEU A 409 -14.02 -21.93 2.27
N ALA A 410 -13.54 -21.38 3.39
CA ALA A 410 -13.90 -21.84 4.73
C ALA A 410 -13.95 -20.68 5.71
N CYS A 411 -15.05 -20.55 6.44
CA CYS A 411 -15.15 -19.65 7.59
C CYS A 411 -14.30 -20.21 8.74
N VAL A 412 -13.41 -19.40 9.28
CA VAL A 412 -12.44 -19.74 10.32
C VAL A 412 -12.45 -18.74 11.48
N ASP A 413 -13.60 -18.08 11.70
CA ASP A 413 -13.81 -17.14 12.79
C ASP A 413 -13.28 -17.69 14.13
N ASP A 414 -12.55 -16.85 14.87
CA ASP A 414 -12.02 -17.14 16.20
C ASP A 414 -11.04 -18.34 16.28
N MET A 415 -10.59 -18.87 15.14
CA MET A 415 -9.62 -19.98 15.13
C MET A 415 -8.17 -19.52 15.37
N GLY A 416 -7.91 -18.21 15.29
CA GLY A 416 -6.57 -17.65 15.50
C GLY A 416 -5.57 -18.07 14.42
N ILE A 417 -6.04 -18.22 13.19
CA ILE A 417 -5.23 -18.60 12.02
C ILE A 417 -4.27 -17.46 11.70
N GLY A 418 -2.96 -17.76 11.66
CA GLY A 418 -1.92 -16.84 11.19
C GLY A 418 -1.35 -17.25 9.84
N LEU A 419 -0.35 -16.51 9.34
CA LEU A 419 0.33 -16.85 8.08
C LEU A 419 0.88 -18.29 8.10
N ASP A 420 1.47 -18.75 9.21
CA ASP A 420 2.03 -20.10 9.35
C ASP A 420 0.99 -21.22 9.11
N ASP A 421 -0.28 -20.94 9.40
CA ASP A 421 -1.38 -21.88 9.24
C ASP A 421 -1.92 -21.93 7.81
N LEU A 422 -1.58 -20.97 6.95
CA LEU A 422 -2.06 -20.87 5.57
C LEU A 422 -1.36 -21.91 4.67
N ASN A 423 -1.74 -23.17 4.81
CA ASN A 423 -1.07 -24.27 4.12
C ASN A 423 -2.01 -25.46 3.82
N ARG A 424 -1.50 -26.44 3.07
CA ARG A 424 -2.24 -27.65 2.71
C ARG A 424 -2.72 -28.49 3.89
N GLN A 425 -1.99 -28.47 5.01
CA GLN A 425 -2.32 -29.29 6.18
C GLN A 425 -3.55 -28.71 6.88
N MET A 426 -3.61 -27.38 7.02
CA MET A 426 -4.78 -26.66 7.52
C MET A 426 -5.98 -26.85 6.58
N LEU A 427 -5.82 -26.69 5.27
CA LEU A 427 -6.91 -26.97 4.31
C LEU A 427 -7.45 -28.41 4.46
N ALA A 428 -6.56 -29.39 4.61
CA ALA A 428 -6.96 -30.78 4.83
C ALA A 428 -7.66 -30.98 6.18
N GLU A 429 -7.26 -30.25 7.23
CA GLU A 429 -7.94 -30.24 8.52
C GLU A 429 -9.34 -29.65 8.44
N LEU A 430 -9.48 -28.47 7.82
CA LEU A 430 -10.78 -27.82 7.60
C LEU A 430 -11.72 -28.72 6.79
N ARG A 431 -11.21 -29.41 5.75
CA ARG A 431 -11.99 -30.42 5.01
C ARG A 431 -12.42 -31.59 5.89
N ARG A 432 -11.56 -32.11 6.77
CA ARG A 432 -11.92 -33.19 7.72
C ARG A 432 -12.97 -32.75 8.74
N LYS A 433 -13.00 -31.46 9.07
CA LYS A 433 -14.01 -30.84 9.95
C LYS A 433 -15.29 -30.43 9.20
N GLU A 434 -15.39 -30.70 7.90
CA GLU A 434 -16.52 -30.31 7.05
C GLU A 434 -16.78 -28.78 7.02
N MET A 435 -15.71 -27.99 7.19
CA MET A 435 -15.78 -26.51 7.21
C MET A 435 -15.56 -25.87 5.83
N VAL A 436 -15.14 -26.67 4.83
CA VAL A 436 -14.76 -26.18 3.50
C VAL A 436 -15.92 -26.32 2.52
N GLU A 437 -16.29 -25.22 1.85
CA GLU A 437 -17.11 -25.21 0.64
C GLU A 437 -16.18 -25.25 -0.58
N ASP A 438 -16.09 -26.41 -1.25
CA ASP A 438 -15.45 -26.50 -2.57
C ASP A 438 -16.42 -25.97 -3.65
N ILE A 439 -16.04 -24.90 -4.36
CA ILE A 439 -16.89 -24.23 -5.35
C ILE A 439 -16.83 -25.00 -6.68
N LYS A 440 -17.65 -26.05 -6.78
CA LYS A 440 -17.61 -27.01 -7.92
C LYS A 440 -17.86 -26.37 -9.28
N ASP A 441 -18.72 -25.36 -9.33
CA ASP A 441 -19.09 -24.68 -10.58
C ASP A 441 -18.02 -23.69 -11.07
N PHE A 442 -16.98 -23.44 -10.27
CA PHE A 442 -15.87 -22.57 -10.67
C PHE A 442 -15.08 -23.14 -11.86
N GLY A 443 -14.98 -24.47 -11.97
CA GLY A 443 -14.27 -25.13 -13.07
C GLY A 443 -12.80 -24.73 -13.18
N GLU A 444 -12.31 -24.59 -14.43
CA GLU A 444 -10.98 -24.04 -14.73
C GLU A 444 -11.15 -22.74 -15.51
N GLN A 445 -10.53 -21.67 -15.00
CA GLN A 445 -10.53 -20.34 -15.60
C GLN A 445 -9.16 -20.05 -16.20
N LEU A 446 -9.11 -19.52 -17.43
CA LEU A 446 -7.87 -19.06 -18.05
C LEU A 446 -7.78 -17.54 -17.95
N LEU A 447 -6.85 -17.06 -17.13
CA LEU A 447 -6.58 -15.64 -16.96
C LEU A 447 -5.40 -15.24 -17.87
N ALA A 448 -5.58 -14.13 -18.59
CA ALA A 448 -4.48 -13.47 -19.28
C ALA A 448 -3.54 -12.80 -18.25
N PRO A 449 -2.30 -12.46 -18.64
CA PRO A 449 -1.34 -11.76 -17.77
C PRO A 449 -1.96 -10.57 -17.03
N GLY A 450 -1.80 -10.53 -15.71
CA GLY A 450 -2.27 -9.44 -14.85
C GLY A 450 -3.79 -9.24 -14.85
N ARG A 451 -4.58 -10.24 -15.26
CA ARG A 451 -6.05 -10.15 -15.25
C ARG A 451 -6.63 -10.76 -13.99
N ASP A 452 -7.54 -10.00 -13.40
CA ASP A 452 -8.30 -10.43 -12.24
C ASP A 452 -9.50 -11.30 -12.62
N PHE A 453 -9.96 -12.09 -11.65
CA PHE A 453 -11.25 -12.77 -11.67
C PHE A 453 -12.02 -12.43 -10.39
N ILE A 454 -13.28 -11.99 -10.54
CA ILE A 454 -14.11 -11.54 -9.41
C ILE A 454 -15.12 -12.61 -9.01
N ILE A 455 -15.11 -13.02 -7.74
CA ILE A 455 -16.16 -13.85 -7.14
C ILE A 455 -17.12 -12.93 -6.42
N VAL A 456 -18.33 -12.76 -6.93
CA VAL A 456 -19.34 -11.86 -6.38
C VAL A 456 -20.14 -12.62 -5.33
N LEU A 457 -20.03 -12.20 -4.08
CA LEU A 457 -20.70 -12.82 -2.94
C LEU A 457 -22.01 -12.07 -2.60
N GLU A 458 -22.07 -10.77 -2.86
CA GLU A 458 -23.25 -9.90 -2.73
C GLU A 458 -23.30 -8.92 -3.91
N GLY A 459 -24.50 -8.69 -4.43
CA GLY A 459 -24.75 -7.84 -5.61
C GLY A 459 -25.14 -8.65 -6.84
N THR A 460 -25.43 -7.94 -7.93
CA THR A 460 -25.85 -8.51 -9.22
C THR A 460 -24.85 -8.18 -10.32
N GLU A 461 -25.03 -8.76 -11.52
CA GLU A 461 -24.20 -8.45 -12.69
C GLU A 461 -24.26 -6.96 -13.07
N ASP A 462 -25.43 -6.33 -12.92
CA ASP A 462 -25.63 -4.90 -13.21
C ASP A 462 -24.86 -4.00 -12.24
N ASP A 463 -24.53 -4.50 -11.05
CA ASP A 463 -23.75 -3.79 -10.03
C ASP A 463 -22.24 -3.90 -10.27
N LEU A 464 -21.78 -4.63 -11.28
CA LEU A 464 -20.35 -4.80 -11.57
C LEU A 464 -19.79 -3.65 -12.44
N PRO A 465 -18.49 -3.34 -12.35
CA PRO A 465 -17.85 -2.40 -13.26
C PRO A 465 -18.04 -2.80 -14.74
N PRO A 466 -18.26 -1.84 -15.67
CA PRO A 466 -18.55 -2.15 -17.07
C PRO A 466 -17.45 -2.97 -17.77
N ASP A 467 -16.20 -2.81 -17.38
CA ASP A 467 -15.06 -3.56 -17.91
C ASP A 467 -15.03 -5.01 -17.39
N VAL A 468 -15.41 -5.25 -16.13
CA VAL A 468 -15.58 -6.59 -15.56
C VAL A 468 -16.72 -7.33 -16.28
N GLN A 469 -17.87 -6.67 -16.46
CA GLN A 469 -19.00 -7.22 -17.23
C GLN A 469 -18.57 -7.60 -18.65
N LYS A 470 -17.88 -6.69 -19.34
CA LYS A 470 -17.44 -6.88 -20.73
C LYS A 470 -16.42 -8.00 -20.90
N ASN A 471 -15.48 -8.13 -19.95
CA ASN A 471 -14.44 -9.15 -20.02
C ASN A 471 -14.95 -10.54 -19.60
N GLY A 472 -16.04 -10.61 -18.83
CA GLY A 472 -16.64 -11.86 -18.37
C GLY A 472 -15.83 -12.61 -17.31
N ASN A 473 -14.83 -11.96 -16.72
CA ASN A 473 -13.97 -12.55 -15.68
C ASN A 473 -14.63 -12.44 -14.29
N PHE A 474 -15.84 -12.97 -14.16
CA PHE A 474 -16.53 -12.99 -12.87
C PHE A 474 -17.41 -14.23 -12.71
N MET A 475 -17.75 -14.53 -11.46
CA MET A 475 -18.73 -15.56 -11.09
C MET A 475 -19.66 -14.99 -10.02
N LEU A 476 -20.97 -15.06 -10.26
CA LEU A 476 -21.97 -14.79 -9.23
C LEU A 476 -22.11 -16.05 -8.36
N LEU A 477 -21.71 -15.96 -7.09
CA LEU A 477 -21.77 -17.09 -6.16
C LEU A 477 -22.92 -16.95 -5.14
N ASP A 478 -23.34 -15.72 -4.82
CA ASP A 478 -24.40 -15.39 -3.85
C ASP A 478 -24.20 -16.11 -2.50
N ARG A 479 -23.23 -15.60 -1.74
CA ARG A 479 -22.82 -16.11 -0.42
C ARG A 479 -22.52 -14.94 0.52
N PRO A 480 -23.47 -14.04 0.77
CA PRO A 480 -23.23 -12.84 1.57
C PRO A 480 -22.77 -13.16 3.00
N GLN A 481 -23.09 -14.35 3.52
CA GLN A 481 -22.65 -14.79 4.84
C GLN A 481 -21.12 -14.80 5.03
N TYR A 482 -20.33 -14.88 3.96
CA TYR A 482 -18.86 -14.90 4.04
C TYR A 482 -18.22 -13.51 4.13
N LEU A 483 -18.98 -12.43 3.90
CA LEU A 483 -18.43 -11.09 3.76
C LEU A 483 -17.98 -10.44 5.07
N ASP A 484 -18.51 -10.92 6.20
CA ASP A 484 -18.24 -10.36 7.53
C ASP A 484 -17.58 -11.43 8.44
N GLN A 485 -16.88 -12.40 7.82
CA GLN A 485 -16.22 -13.52 8.48
C GLN A 485 -14.73 -13.58 8.13
N GLU A 486 -13.91 -14.12 9.03
CA GLU A 486 -12.55 -14.55 8.72
C GLU A 486 -12.62 -15.76 7.78
N LEU A 487 -12.08 -15.57 6.56
CA LEU A 487 -12.26 -16.51 5.47
C LEU A 487 -10.91 -17.08 5.02
N PHE A 488 -10.73 -18.38 5.22
CA PHE A 488 -9.63 -19.13 4.61
C PHE A 488 -9.99 -19.40 3.14
N VAL A 489 -9.18 -18.87 2.22
CA VAL A 489 -9.40 -18.99 0.78
C VAL A 489 -8.28 -19.80 0.15
N PHE A 490 -8.64 -20.75 -0.71
CA PHE A 490 -7.71 -21.55 -1.49
C PHE A 490 -8.10 -21.58 -2.96
N ALA A 491 -7.10 -21.48 -3.85
CA ALA A 491 -7.23 -21.97 -5.22
C ALA A 491 -5.91 -22.53 -5.71
N ARG A 492 -5.99 -23.32 -6.78
CA ARG A 492 -4.85 -23.86 -7.49
C ARG A 492 -4.59 -23.05 -8.74
N SER A 493 -3.32 -22.76 -9.02
CA SER A 493 -2.88 -22.21 -10.30
C SER A 493 -1.88 -23.11 -11.02
N ARG A 494 -1.85 -23.01 -12.35
CA ARG A 494 -0.88 -23.65 -13.24
C ARG A 494 -0.49 -22.74 -14.39
N GLY A 495 0.76 -22.84 -14.82
CA GLY A 495 1.26 -22.12 -15.98
C GLY A 495 0.75 -22.76 -17.27
N GLN A 496 0.76 -22.02 -18.39
CA GLN A 496 0.30 -22.55 -19.68
C GLN A 496 1.03 -23.83 -20.12
N GLU A 497 2.33 -23.94 -19.82
CA GLU A 497 3.15 -25.11 -20.18
C GLU A 497 3.07 -26.24 -19.13
N GLY A 498 2.36 -26.02 -18.01
CA GLY A 498 2.15 -27.02 -16.97
C GLY A 498 3.39 -27.34 -16.12
N GLU A 499 4.45 -26.54 -16.25
CA GLU A 499 5.74 -26.77 -15.58
C GLU A 499 5.71 -26.47 -14.08
N ALA A 500 4.68 -25.77 -13.60
CA ALA A 500 4.48 -25.44 -12.20
C ALA A 500 3.02 -25.60 -11.78
N VAL A 501 2.82 -26.11 -10.57
CA VAL A 501 1.51 -26.17 -9.90
C VAL A 501 1.64 -25.45 -8.56
N ILE A 502 0.75 -24.51 -8.29
CA ILE A 502 0.75 -23.74 -7.05
C ILE A 502 -0.58 -23.90 -6.34
N GLY A 503 -0.53 -24.16 -5.04
CA GLY A 503 -1.65 -23.93 -4.14
C GLY A 503 -1.48 -22.58 -3.45
N THR A 504 -2.45 -21.67 -3.61
CA THR A 504 -2.42 -20.35 -2.95
C THR A 504 -3.40 -20.37 -1.78
N TYR A 505 -2.98 -19.85 -0.63
CA TYR A 505 -3.76 -19.77 0.60
C TYR A 505 -3.73 -18.33 1.11
N ALA A 506 -4.90 -17.78 1.45
CA ALA A 506 -5.02 -16.45 2.03
C ALA A 506 -6.04 -16.46 3.17
N LEU A 507 -5.86 -15.54 4.12
CA LEU A 507 -6.88 -15.22 5.12
C LEU A 507 -7.47 -13.84 4.78
N LEU A 508 -8.74 -13.84 4.42
CA LEU A 508 -9.53 -12.62 4.18
C LEU A 508 -10.45 -12.36 5.38
N GLY A 509 -11.08 -11.20 5.45
CA GLY A 509 -11.92 -10.83 6.59
C GLY A 509 -11.14 -10.49 7.85
N THR A 510 -9.80 -10.44 7.79
CA THR A 510 -8.97 -10.01 8.92
C THR A 510 -9.34 -8.59 9.31
N GLY A 511 -9.58 -8.37 10.60
CA GLY A 511 -10.04 -7.08 11.12
C GLY A 511 -9.07 -5.93 10.79
N VAL A 512 -9.61 -4.72 10.71
CA VAL A 512 -8.77 -3.51 10.60
C VAL A 512 -8.07 -3.27 11.92
N ILE A 513 -6.79 -2.93 11.86
CA ILE A 513 -6.03 -2.48 13.03
C ILE A 513 -6.35 -1.00 13.22
N ILE A 514 -7.26 -0.71 14.15
CA ILE A 514 -7.73 0.62 14.53
C ILE A 514 -7.49 0.86 16.03
N PRO A 515 -7.57 2.12 16.50
CA PRO A 515 -7.65 2.43 17.93
C PRO A 515 -8.61 1.50 18.66
N GLU A 516 -8.15 0.90 19.76
CA GLU A 516 -9.09 0.24 20.65
C GLU A 516 -10.00 1.30 21.28
N PRO A 517 -11.33 1.10 21.30
CA PRO A 517 -12.21 2.00 22.03
C PRO A 517 -11.72 2.10 23.48
N ALA A 518 -11.56 3.33 24.00
CA ALA A 518 -11.06 3.56 25.37
C ALA A 518 -11.83 2.78 26.46
N THR A 519 -13.04 2.33 26.15
CA THR A 519 -13.87 1.43 26.97
C THR A 519 -13.23 0.06 27.22
N LEU A 520 -12.47 -0.52 26.28
CA LEU A 520 -11.78 -1.80 26.44
C LEU A 520 -10.57 -1.66 27.38
N ALA A 521 -9.80 -0.58 27.23
CA ALA A 521 -8.71 -0.21 28.14
C ALA A 521 -9.23 0.05 29.57
N LEU A 522 -10.39 0.71 29.72
CA LEU A 522 -11.07 0.89 31.00
C LEU A 522 -11.63 -0.44 31.58
N LEU A 523 -12.06 -1.39 30.74
CA LEU A 523 -12.48 -2.72 31.18
C LEU A 523 -11.29 -3.53 31.70
N CYS A 524 -10.14 -3.49 31.02
CA CYS A 524 -8.89 -4.12 31.44
C CYS A 524 -8.37 -3.53 32.78
N LEU A 525 -8.46 -2.20 32.97
CA LEU A 525 -8.16 -1.55 34.25
C LEU A 525 -9.19 -1.89 35.34
N GLY A 526 -10.47 -2.03 34.98
CA GLY A 526 -11.55 -2.45 35.88
C GLY A 526 -11.37 -3.88 36.39
N VAL A 527 -10.98 -4.81 35.52
CA VAL A 527 -10.71 -6.22 35.86
C VAL A 527 -9.42 -6.36 36.69
N ALA A 528 -8.36 -5.60 36.36
CA ALA A 528 -7.15 -5.54 37.17
C ALA A 528 -7.42 -4.94 38.58
N GLY A 529 -8.27 -3.91 38.67
CA GLY A 529 -8.72 -3.32 39.93
C GLY A 529 -9.57 -4.28 40.79
N LEU A 530 -10.43 -5.10 40.16
CA LEU A 530 -11.21 -6.13 40.83
C LEU A 530 -10.34 -7.31 41.31
N ALA A 531 -9.32 -7.71 40.57
CA ALA A 531 -8.36 -8.73 40.97
C ALA A 531 -7.47 -8.26 42.16
N ALA A 532 -7.05 -6.99 42.17
CA ALA A 532 -6.31 -6.41 43.29
C ALA A 532 -7.17 -6.24 44.56
N ARG A 533 -8.47 -5.95 44.41
CA ARG A 533 -9.40 -5.84 45.55
C ARG A 533 -9.76 -7.21 46.16
N ARG A 534 -9.74 -8.29 45.37
CA ARG A 534 -9.90 -9.67 45.87
C ARG A 534 -8.69 -10.17 46.66
N ARG A 535 -7.45 -9.73 46.34
CA ARG A 535 -6.23 -10.08 47.09
C ARG A 535 -6.04 -9.33 48.42
N ARG A 536 -6.81 -8.27 48.71
CA ARG A 536 -6.79 -7.57 50.02
C ARG A 536 -7.85 -8.07 51.01
N ARG A 537 -8.59 -9.14 50.68
CA ARG A 537 -9.53 -9.83 51.57
C ARG A 537 -9.22 -11.33 51.62
N THR A 538 -8.06 -11.68 52.14
CA THR A 538 -7.73 -13.00 52.72
C THR A 538 -6.77 -12.78 53.87
#